data_AF-A0A1D9LMJ5-F1
#
_entry.id   AF-A0A1D9LMJ5-F1
#
_cell.length_a   1.000
_cell.length_b   1.000
_cell.length_c   1.000
_cell.angle_alpha   90.00
_cell.angle_beta   90.00
_cell.angle_gamma   90.00
#
_symmetry.space_group_name_H-M   'P 1'
#
loop_
_entity.id
_entity.type
_entity.pdbx_description
1 polymer ?
#
loop_
_entity_poly.entity_id
_entity_poly.type
_entity_poly.pdbx_seq_one_letter_code
_entity_poly.pdbx_strand_id
1 'polypeptide(L)'
;MKKALTAILALLPSLALAAPAASAPHGRDPARFGEMKAKQLQMLSQHIQVLQSAQRCVQAAQTPQALQSCREALRQQVEAMRPGH
;
A
#
# COMPACT_ATOMS: atom_id res chain seq x y z
N MET A 1 49.24 -21.87 -5.15
CA MET A 1 49.72 -21.31 -6.43
C MET A 1 48.74 -21.67 -7.55
N LYS A 2 48.52 -20.72 -8.50
CA LYS A 2 47.68 -20.79 -9.72
C LYS A 2 46.18 -20.64 -9.45
N LYS A 3 45.56 -19.44 -9.50
CA LYS A 3 45.31 -18.53 -10.64
C LYS A 3 44.66 -19.22 -11.85
N ALA A 4 43.34 -19.04 -12.01
CA ALA A 4 42.62 -18.95 -13.27
C ALA A 4 41.21 -18.39 -12.95
N LEU A 5 40.94 -17.12 -13.26
CA LEU A 5 40.26 -16.69 -14.49
C LEU A 5 38.83 -17.22 -14.62
N THR A 6 37.84 -16.37 -14.37
CA THR A 6 36.79 -16.10 -15.38
C THR A 6 36.06 -14.79 -15.04
N ALA A 7 36.48 -13.73 -15.73
CA ALA A 7 35.70 -12.52 -15.88
C ALA A 7 34.58 -12.80 -16.89
N ILE A 8 33.36 -13.05 -16.43
CA ILE A 8 32.15 -13.03 -17.26
C ILE A 8 31.04 -12.44 -16.40
N LEU A 9 30.91 -11.12 -16.42
CA LEU A 9 29.66 -10.45 -16.07
C LEU A 9 29.41 -9.33 -17.11
N ALA A 10 29.55 -9.70 -18.38
CA ALA A 10 28.86 -9.00 -19.46
C ALA A 10 27.46 -9.61 -19.58
N LEU A 11 26.47 -8.76 -19.85
CA LEU A 11 25.03 -9.04 -20.00
C LEU A 11 24.22 -8.85 -18.71
N LEU A 12 24.15 -7.62 -18.21
CA LEU A 12 22.85 -7.11 -17.80
C LEU A 12 22.13 -6.68 -19.09
N PRO A 13 21.17 -7.47 -19.62
CA PRO A 13 20.26 -6.93 -20.60
C PRO A 13 19.49 -5.82 -19.89
N SER A 14 19.66 -4.60 -20.39
CA SER A 14 18.81 -3.46 -20.06
C SER A 14 17.38 -3.83 -20.44
N LEU A 15 16.64 -4.44 -19.51
CA LEU A 15 15.18 -4.49 -19.55
C LEU A 15 14.67 -3.08 -19.26
N ALA A 16 14.82 -2.21 -20.27
CA ALA A 16 13.95 -1.08 -20.43
C ALA A 16 12.55 -1.65 -20.65
N LEU A 17 11.85 -1.88 -19.54
CA LEU A 17 10.41 -2.04 -19.52
C LEU A 17 9.84 -0.72 -20.02
N ALA A 18 9.69 -0.60 -21.33
CA ALA A 18 8.83 0.40 -21.93
C ALA A 18 7.42 0.09 -21.44
N ALA A 19 7.03 0.72 -20.33
CA ALA A 19 5.65 0.76 -19.90
C ALA A 19 4.86 1.33 -21.10
N PRO A 20 3.75 0.70 -21.51
CA PRO A 20 2.91 1.28 -22.54
C PRO A 20 2.51 2.67 -22.05
N ALA A 21 2.83 3.68 -22.86
CA ALA A 21 2.35 5.03 -22.66
C ALA A 21 0.82 4.94 -22.67
N ALA A 22 0.23 4.88 -21.48
CA ALA A 22 -1.19 5.03 -21.31
C ALA A 22 -1.51 6.43 -21.83
N SER A 23 -2.10 6.50 -23.02
CA SER A 23 -2.64 7.72 -23.60
C SER A 23 -3.59 8.33 -22.58
N ALA A 24 -3.08 9.28 -21.80
CA ALA A 24 -3.85 9.95 -20.79
C ALA A 24 -4.95 10.76 -21.52
N PRO A 25 -6.23 10.63 -21.15
CA PRO A 25 -7.27 11.43 -21.78
C PRO A 25 -6.92 12.90 -21.59
N HIS A 26 -6.61 13.57 -22.70
CA HIS A 26 -6.34 14.99 -22.75
C HIS A 26 -7.64 15.72 -22.37
N GLY A 27 -7.77 16.13 -21.11
CA GLY A 27 -8.94 16.90 -20.67
C GLY A 27 -9.37 16.78 -19.22
N ARG A 28 -8.48 16.48 -18.27
CA ARG A 28 -8.83 16.61 -16.85
C ARG A 28 -8.12 17.81 -16.26
N ASP A 29 -8.92 18.79 -15.82
CA ASP A 29 -8.47 19.96 -15.08
C ASP A 29 -7.45 19.52 -14.01
N PRO A 30 -6.20 20.03 -14.07
CA PRO A 30 -5.14 19.61 -13.15
C PRO A 30 -5.49 19.90 -11.69
N ALA A 31 -6.33 20.92 -11.40
CA ALA A 31 -6.81 21.19 -10.05
C ALA A 31 -7.76 20.09 -9.56
N ARG A 32 -8.71 19.63 -10.41
CA ARG A 32 -9.58 18.49 -10.07
C ARG A 32 -8.80 17.20 -9.86
N PHE A 33 -7.77 16.96 -10.67
CA PHE A 33 -6.89 15.81 -10.47
C PHE A 33 -6.16 15.87 -9.12
N GLY A 34 -5.62 17.04 -8.77
CA GLY A 34 -4.98 17.30 -7.48
C GLY A 34 -5.90 17.00 -6.30
N GLU A 35 -7.14 17.51 -6.34
CA GLU A 35 -8.14 17.27 -5.30
C GLU A 35 -8.52 15.79 -5.16
N MET A 36 -8.76 15.09 -6.26
CA MET A 36 -9.07 13.66 -6.21
C MET A 36 -7.89 12.86 -5.66
N LYS A 37 -6.67 13.17 -6.11
CA LYS A 37 -5.45 12.52 -5.59
C LYS A 37 -5.31 12.76 -4.08
N ALA A 38 -5.51 13.99 -3.61
CA ALA A 38 -5.43 14.33 -2.20
C ALA A 38 -6.47 13.56 -1.36
N LYS A 39 -7.74 13.53 -1.81
CA LYS A 39 -8.80 12.74 -1.15
C LYS A 39 -8.48 11.25 -1.12
N GLN A 40 -7.97 10.71 -2.23
CA GLN A 40 -7.58 9.31 -2.31
C GLN A 40 -6.44 9.01 -1.31
N LEU A 41 -5.39 9.83 -1.30
CA LEU A 41 -4.27 9.68 -0.36
C LEU A 41 -4.73 9.76 1.10
N GLN A 42 -5.64 10.68 1.42
CA GLN A 42 -6.22 10.80 2.75
C GLN A 42 -6.96 9.52 3.16
N MET A 43 -7.82 8.98 2.30
CA MET A 43 -8.54 7.73 2.57
C MET A 43 -7.58 6.54 2.77
N LEU A 44 -6.55 6.42 1.91
CA LEU A 44 -5.51 5.41 2.10
C LEU A 44 -4.78 5.57 3.43
N SER A 45 -4.42 6.79 3.81
CA SER A 45 -3.73 7.06 5.07
C SER A 45 -4.57 6.62 6.29
N GLN A 46 -5.87 6.92 6.28
CA GLN A 46 -6.81 6.50 7.34
C GLN A 46 -6.93 4.98 7.41
N HIS A 47 -7.09 4.30 6.27
CA HIS A 47 -7.14 2.84 6.21
C HIS A 47 -5.86 2.20 6.75
N ILE A 48 -4.69 2.74 6.39
CA ILE A 48 -3.40 2.24 6.88
C ILE A 48 -3.34 2.34 8.41
N GLN A 49 -3.78 3.46 9.00
CA GLN A 49 -3.78 3.64 10.45
C GLN A 49 -4.65 2.60 11.16
N VAL A 50 -5.85 2.32 10.63
CA VAL A 50 -6.77 1.31 11.19
C VAL A 50 -6.19 -0.10 11.07
N LEU A 51 -5.55 -0.42 9.94
CA LEU A 51 -4.90 -1.72 9.79
C LEU A 51 -3.70 -1.88 10.74
N GLN A 52 -2.90 -0.82 10.92
CA GLN A 52 -1.79 -0.82 11.87
C GLN A 52 -2.25 -0.92 13.33
N SER A 53 -3.39 -0.32 13.70
CA SER A 53 -3.96 -0.47 15.04
C SER A 53 -4.44 -1.90 15.27
N ALA A 54 -5.15 -2.49 14.30
CA ALA A 54 -5.61 -3.86 14.37
C ALA A 54 -4.45 -4.87 14.43
N GLN A 55 -3.40 -4.66 13.63
CA GLN A 55 -2.21 -5.49 13.65
C GLN A 55 -1.57 -5.52 15.04
N ARG A 56 -1.39 -4.34 15.67
CA ARG A 56 -0.84 -4.24 17.03
C ARG A 56 -1.74 -4.94 18.05
N CYS A 57 -3.06 -4.80 17.93
CA CYS A 57 -4.01 -5.47 18.82
C CYS A 57 -3.87 -7.00 18.73
N VAL A 58 -3.85 -7.54 17.51
CA VAL A 58 -3.70 -8.98 17.28
C VAL A 58 -2.34 -9.49 17.76
N GLN A 59 -1.27 -8.72 17.58
CA GLN A 59 0.06 -9.08 18.09
C GLN A 59 0.12 -9.11 19.62
N ALA A 60 -0.63 -8.24 20.30
CA ALA A 60 -0.70 -8.20 21.76
C ALA A 60 -1.70 -9.20 22.36
N ALA A 61 -2.59 -9.78 21.54
CA ALA A 61 -3.63 -10.69 22.01
C ALA A 61 -3.04 -12.05 22.41
N GLN A 62 -3.18 -12.39 23.69
CA GLN A 62 -2.68 -13.65 24.25
C GLN A 62 -3.76 -14.73 24.39
N THR A 63 -5.02 -14.39 24.13
CA THR A 63 -6.16 -15.29 24.31
C THR A 63 -7.15 -15.20 23.15
N PRO A 64 -7.95 -16.25 22.90
CA PRO A 64 -9.02 -16.21 21.90
C PRO A 64 -10.03 -15.08 22.14
N GLN A 65 -10.32 -14.77 23.40
CA GLN A 65 -11.25 -13.69 23.76
C GLN A 65 -10.66 -12.30 23.46
N ALA A 66 -9.36 -12.11 23.65
CA ALA A 66 -8.67 -10.88 23.26
C ALA A 66 -8.67 -10.70 21.73
N LEU A 67 -8.50 -11.78 20.95
CA LEU A 67 -8.60 -11.73 19.49
C LEU A 67 -10.01 -11.34 19.02
N GLN A 68 -11.06 -11.83 19.66
CA GLN A 68 -12.44 -11.42 19.37
C GLN A 68 -12.64 -9.93 19.63
N SER A 69 -12.14 -9.43 20.76
CA SER A 69 -12.19 -8.01 21.12
C SER A 69 -11.46 -7.14 20.08
N CYS A 70 -10.28 -7.56 19.61
CA CYS A 70 -9.57 -6.88 18.52
C CYS A 70 -10.37 -6.82 17.22
N ARG A 71 -11.10 -7.89 16.89
CA ARG A 71 -11.93 -7.96 15.68
C ARG A 71 -13.12 -7.01 15.75
N GLU A 72 -13.77 -6.92 16.90
CA GLU A 72 -14.89 -6.01 17.14
C GLU A 72 -14.43 -4.55 17.09
N ALA A 73 -13.31 -4.23 17.74
CA ALA A 73 -12.72 -2.90 17.69
C ALA A 73 -12.32 -2.48 16.26
N LEU A 74 -11.82 -3.42 15.44
CA LEU A 74 -11.56 -3.17 14.02
C LEU A 74 -12.86 -2.88 13.25
N ARG A 75 -13.94 -3.66 13.48
CA ARG A 75 -15.23 -3.43 12.82
C ARG A 75 -15.78 -2.03 13.12
N GLN A 76 -15.76 -1.62 14.37
CA GLN A 76 -16.22 -0.29 14.79
C GLN A 76 -15.39 0.82 14.13
N GLN A 77 -14.07 0.67 14.05
CA GLN A 77 -13.20 1.64 13.37
C GLN A 77 -13.48 1.72 11.86
N VAL A 78 -13.73 0.60 11.19
CA VAL A 78 -14.07 0.57 9.76
C VAL A 78 -15.46 1.16 9.52
N GLU A 79 -16.43 0.90 10.39
CA GLU A 79 -17.78 1.48 10.31
C GLU A 79 -17.74 3.01 10.48
N ALA A 80 -16.94 3.52 11.42
CA ALA A 80 -16.76 4.96 11.60
C ALA A 80 -16.11 5.67 10.39
N MET A 81 -15.37 4.93 9.54
CA MET A 81 -14.82 5.47 8.29
C MET A 81 -15.78 5.36 7.10
N ARG A 82 -16.93 4.69 7.24
CA ARG A 82 -17.88 4.52 6.14
C ARG A 82 -18.55 5.86 5.84
N PRO A 83 -18.44 6.40 4.61
CA PRO A 83 -19.10 7.65 4.27
C PRO A 83 -20.63 7.48 4.35
N GLY A 84 -21.30 8.28 5.20
CA GLY A 84 -22.75 8.24 5.41
C GLY A 84 -23.21 7.85 6.82
N HIS A 85 -22.32 7.89 7.82
CA HIS A 85 -22.67 8.03 9.24
C HIS A 85 -22.14 9.37 9.76
#